data_AF-A0A7X8W511-F1
#
_entry.id   AF-A0A7X8W511-F1
#
_cell.length_a   1.000
_cell.length_b   1.000
_cell.length_c   1.000
_cell.angle_alpha   90.00
_cell.angle_beta   90.00
_cell.angle_gamma   90.00
#
_symmetry.space_group_name_H-M   'P 1'
#
loop_
_entity.id
_entity.type
_entity.pdbx_description
1 polymer ?
#
loop_
_entity_poly.entity_id
_entity_poly.type
_entity_poly.pdbx_seq_one_letter_code
_entity_poly.pdbx_strand_id
1 'polypeptide(L)'
;PKFILAGEIVQTSRMFARSVSPLKKEYLDKINPTLYSQLTRTNKEEKKKGNETKELEVKLFNKIYPYLYNGGKVDTRVAIVPLSDLPFLITEGYKKGKVKAIKIALSVTYKGNTILGQAIKLKDLIQEGSIIVINSPLSYFDQKVFNYTTQASVLNAYLNENLFRPIFNKKENFFGYLGLDFVKRGSVSLRGFTNIAQTLDSTLYCLDSLRQSVKDKELKATVDMFINKINMLEDF
;
A
#
# COMPACT_ATOMS: atom_id res chain seq x y z
N PRO A 1 11.13 -8.47 -36.56
CA PRO A 1 12.60 -8.69 -36.57
C PRO A 1 13.18 -8.28 -35.21
N LYS A 2 14.25 -8.94 -34.72
CA LYS A 2 14.79 -8.64 -33.38
C LYS A 2 15.46 -7.27 -33.30
N PHE A 3 16.06 -6.82 -34.39
CA PHE A 3 16.66 -5.50 -34.54
C PHE A 3 16.19 -4.87 -35.85
N ILE A 4 16.02 -3.55 -35.84
CA ILE A 4 15.68 -2.74 -37.02
C ILE A 4 16.66 -1.57 -37.10
N LEU A 5 17.01 -1.19 -38.33
CA LEU A 5 17.65 0.09 -38.62
C LEU A 5 16.54 1.05 -39.05
N ALA A 6 16.43 2.19 -38.38
CA ALA A 6 15.53 3.26 -38.78
C ALA A 6 16.33 4.39 -39.43
N GLY A 7 15.88 4.90 -40.57
CA GLY A 7 16.47 6.09 -41.16
C GLY A 7 16.15 7.36 -40.37
N GLU A 8 14.92 7.43 -39.81
CA GLU A 8 14.45 8.59 -39.06
C GLU A 8 13.61 8.15 -37.85
N ILE A 9 13.74 8.86 -36.73
CA ILE A 9 12.89 8.72 -35.56
C ILE A 9 12.10 10.03 -35.38
N VAL A 10 10.78 9.92 -35.33
CA VAL A 10 9.87 11.06 -35.19
C VAL A 10 9.11 10.94 -33.87
N GLN A 11 9.16 11.99 -33.05
CA GLN A 11 8.44 12.04 -31.78
C GLN A 11 7.25 13.01 -31.86
N THR A 12 6.05 12.48 -31.66
CA THR A 12 4.80 13.26 -31.53
C THR A 12 4.12 12.89 -30.20
N SER A 13 2.83 12.53 -30.20
CA SER A 13 2.18 11.92 -29.03
C SER A 13 2.73 10.53 -28.70
N ARG A 14 3.33 9.86 -29.69
CA ARG A 14 4.13 8.63 -29.55
C ARG A 14 5.38 8.73 -30.43
N MET A 15 6.37 7.91 -30.14
CA MET A 15 7.59 7.81 -30.92
C MET A 15 7.42 6.80 -32.05
N PHE A 16 7.77 7.18 -33.27
CA PHE A 16 7.66 6.35 -34.46
C PHE A 16 9.01 6.29 -35.19
N ALA A 17 9.32 5.13 -35.75
CA ALA A 17 10.47 4.94 -36.63
C ALA A 17 9.99 4.92 -38.10
N ARG A 18 10.62 5.72 -38.96
CA ARG A 18 10.35 5.79 -40.41
C ARG A 18 11.53 5.23 -41.20
N SER A 19 11.24 4.73 -42.40
CA SER A 19 12.22 4.09 -43.29
C SER A 19 12.97 2.97 -42.57
N VAL A 20 12.24 1.95 -42.13
CA VAL A 20 12.77 0.85 -41.32
C VAL A 20 13.19 -0.35 -42.16
N SER A 21 14.38 -0.87 -41.89
CA SER A 21 14.93 -2.08 -42.51
C SER A 21 15.28 -3.12 -41.45
N PRO A 22 14.95 -4.42 -41.66
CA PRO A 22 15.28 -5.46 -40.72
C PRO A 22 16.79 -5.75 -40.69
N LEU A 23 17.39 -5.77 -39.50
CA LEU A 23 18.80 -6.13 -39.31
C LEU A 23 18.92 -7.60 -38.88
N LYS A 24 19.58 -8.39 -39.72
CA LYS A 24 19.90 -9.79 -39.44
C LYS A 24 21.26 -9.90 -38.73
N LYS A 25 21.45 -10.98 -37.97
CA LYS A 25 22.67 -11.23 -37.20
C LYS A 25 23.91 -11.25 -38.09
N GLU A 26 23.81 -11.88 -39.26
CA GLU A 26 24.94 -12.05 -40.17
C GLU A 26 25.46 -10.71 -40.71
N TYR A 27 24.60 -9.69 -40.80
CA TYR A 27 25.01 -8.34 -41.18
C TYR A 27 25.67 -7.60 -40.02
N LEU A 28 25.16 -7.77 -38.80
CA LEU A 28 25.72 -7.15 -37.61
C LEU A 28 27.12 -7.70 -37.30
N ASP A 29 27.34 -9.00 -37.44
CA ASP A 29 28.63 -9.64 -37.22
C ASP A 29 29.69 -9.19 -38.24
N LYS A 30 29.27 -8.87 -39.48
CA LYS A 30 30.15 -8.27 -40.51
C LYS A 30 30.55 -6.83 -40.21
N ILE A 31 29.64 -6.04 -39.65
CA ILE A 31 29.91 -4.63 -39.28
C ILE A 31 30.83 -4.59 -38.08
N ASN A 32 30.50 -5.35 -37.04
CA ASN A 32 31.35 -5.52 -35.87
C ASN A 32 31.03 -6.87 -35.20
N PRO A 33 32.02 -7.78 -35.09
CA PRO A 33 31.80 -9.14 -34.55
C PRO A 33 31.22 -9.19 -33.13
N THR A 34 31.34 -8.11 -32.37
CA THR A 34 30.86 -8.01 -30.97
C THR A 34 29.51 -7.32 -30.84
N LEU A 35 29.03 -6.63 -31.89
CA LEU A 35 27.87 -5.74 -31.80
C LEU A 35 26.56 -6.49 -31.57
N TYR A 36 26.35 -7.63 -32.23
CA TYR A 36 25.18 -8.47 -31.95
C TYR A 36 25.19 -8.96 -30.50
N SER A 37 26.36 -9.33 -29.97
CA SER A 37 26.50 -9.77 -28.58
C SER A 37 26.21 -8.64 -27.59
N GLN A 38 26.59 -7.39 -27.89
CA GLN A 38 26.32 -6.22 -27.06
C GLN A 38 24.82 -5.86 -27.06
N LEU A 39 24.20 -5.79 -28.24
CA LEU A 39 22.76 -5.52 -28.41
C LEU A 39 21.88 -6.63 -27.81
N THR A 40 22.38 -7.86 -27.75
CA THR A 40 21.71 -8.98 -27.06
C THR A 40 22.08 -9.12 -25.59
N ARG A 41 23.21 -8.56 -25.14
CA ARG A 41 23.58 -8.44 -23.71
C ARG A 41 22.63 -7.50 -23.01
N THR A 42 22.24 -6.38 -23.61
CA THR A 42 21.21 -5.48 -23.05
C THR A 42 19.88 -6.21 -22.84
N ASN A 43 19.50 -7.09 -23.78
CA ASN A 43 18.31 -7.95 -23.64
C ASN A 43 18.50 -9.10 -22.62
N LYS A 44 19.74 -9.54 -22.35
CA LYS A 44 20.05 -10.49 -21.28
C LYS A 44 20.22 -9.78 -19.93
N GLU A 45 20.48 -8.49 -19.86
CA GLU A 45 20.41 -7.68 -18.62
C GLU A 45 18.95 -7.27 -18.31
N GLU A 46 18.08 -7.23 -19.31
CA GLU A 46 16.62 -7.18 -19.10
C GLU A 46 16.00 -8.55 -18.75
N LYS A 47 16.68 -9.68 -19.03
CA LYS A 47 16.23 -11.04 -18.66
C LYS A 47 17.10 -11.79 -17.63
N LYS A 48 18.19 -11.19 -17.15
CA LYS A 48 19.00 -11.60 -15.99
C LYS A 48 18.98 -10.54 -14.89
N LYS A 49 17.91 -9.75 -14.79
CA LYS A 49 17.45 -9.13 -13.54
C LYS A 49 16.77 -10.17 -12.64
N GLY A 50 17.46 -11.30 -12.47
CA GLY A 50 17.08 -12.42 -11.63
C GLY A 50 18.39 -13.02 -11.14
N ASN A 51 18.59 -12.94 -9.82
CA ASN A 51 19.70 -13.50 -9.04
C ASN A 51 21.05 -12.79 -9.14
N GLU A 52 21.14 -11.59 -8.58
CA GLU A 52 22.15 -11.31 -7.54
C GLU A 52 21.47 -10.47 -6.44
N THR A 53 21.02 -11.17 -5.41
CA THR A 53 20.47 -10.65 -4.16
C THR A 53 21.58 -9.95 -3.39
N LYS A 54 21.94 -8.72 -3.79
CA LYS A 54 22.47 -7.79 -2.78
C LYS A 54 21.29 -7.45 -1.89
N GLU A 55 21.29 -7.96 -0.67
CA GLU A 55 20.38 -7.51 0.39
C GLU A 55 20.61 -6.01 0.57
N LEU A 56 19.75 -5.26 -0.09
CA LEU A 56 19.71 -3.82 -0.01
C LEU A 56 18.98 -3.53 1.29
N GLU A 57 19.77 -3.37 2.36
CA GLU A 57 19.28 -3.12 3.70
C GLU A 57 19.20 -1.62 4.00
N VAL A 58 18.15 -1.22 4.72
CA VAL A 58 17.99 0.11 5.28
C VAL A 58 17.76 0.00 6.78
N LYS A 59 18.52 0.79 7.55
CA LYS A 59 18.33 0.89 8.99
C LYS A 59 17.19 1.87 9.28
N LEU A 60 16.10 1.38 9.86
CA LEU A 60 15.04 2.21 10.43
C LEU A 60 15.11 2.13 11.96
N PHE A 61 15.50 3.23 12.58
CA PHE A 61 15.79 3.33 14.01
C PHE A 61 16.88 2.34 14.45
N ASN A 62 16.55 1.30 15.22
CA ASN A 62 17.49 0.27 15.69
C ASN A 62 17.29 -1.09 14.99
N LYS A 63 16.42 -1.17 13.98
CA LYS A 63 16.17 -2.38 13.19
C LYS A 63 16.61 -2.19 11.74
N ILE A 64 16.92 -3.30 11.09
CA ILE A 64 17.38 -3.35 9.71
C ILE A 64 16.30 -4.06 8.88
N TYR A 65 15.95 -3.47 7.75
CA TYR A 65 14.90 -3.96 6.86
C TYR A 65 15.41 -4.04 5.42
N PRO A 66 14.99 -5.04 4.64
CA PRO A 66 15.22 -5.03 3.21
C PRO A 66 14.47 -3.84 2.57
N TYR A 67 14.93 -3.31 1.44
CA TYR A 67 14.20 -2.28 0.70
C TYR A 67 14.04 -2.58 -0.79
N LEU A 68 13.00 -2.01 -1.39
CA LEU A 68 12.74 -1.99 -2.83
C LEU A 68 13.06 -0.63 -3.42
N TYR A 69 13.56 -0.62 -4.65
CA TYR A 69 13.62 0.57 -5.48
C TYR A 69 12.29 0.78 -6.19
N ASN A 70 11.64 1.91 -5.96
CA ASN A 70 10.49 2.32 -6.75
C ASN A 70 11.03 3.01 -8.02
N GLY A 71 11.03 2.31 -9.16
CA GLY A 71 11.67 2.70 -10.42
C GLY A 71 11.07 3.93 -11.15
N GLY A 72 10.55 4.92 -10.44
CA GLY A 72 10.10 6.19 -10.98
C GLY A 72 11.24 7.20 -11.19
N LYS A 73 10.90 8.41 -11.66
CA LYS A 73 11.85 9.54 -11.90
C LYS A 73 12.68 9.96 -10.67
N VAL A 74 12.25 9.58 -9.46
CA VAL A 74 12.93 9.85 -8.19
C VAL A 74 13.26 8.52 -7.55
N ASP A 75 14.54 8.29 -7.30
CA ASP A 75 15.07 7.08 -6.68
C ASP A 75 14.55 6.95 -5.23
N THR A 76 13.36 6.36 -5.09
CA THR A 76 12.70 6.24 -3.78
C THR A 76 12.85 4.83 -3.27
N ARG A 77 13.68 4.69 -2.22
CA ARG A 77 13.83 3.45 -1.45
C ARG A 77 12.59 3.24 -0.58
N VAL A 78 12.02 2.04 -0.62
CA VAL A 78 10.85 1.63 0.17
C VAL A 78 11.25 0.47 1.05
N ALA A 79 11.29 0.66 2.37
CA ALA A 79 11.64 -0.40 3.30
C ALA A 79 10.51 -1.43 3.40
N ILE A 80 10.84 -2.73 3.32
CA ILE A 80 9.92 -3.84 3.55
C ILE A 80 9.90 -4.15 5.05
N VAL A 81 8.79 -3.86 5.71
CA VAL A 81 8.65 -3.96 7.17
C VAL A 81 7.65 -5.04 7.53
N PRO A 82 8.01 -6.09 8.28
CA PRO A 82 7.03 -7.05 8.81
C PRO A 82 5.95 -6.33 9.62
N LEU A 83 4.69 -6.71 9.44
CA LEU A 83 3.62 -6.03 10.19
C LEU A 83 3.81 -6.07 11.71
N SER A 84 4.40 -7.14 12.25
CA SER A 84 4.74 -7.25 13.67
C SER A 84 5.61 -6.12 14.20
N ASP A 85 6.36 -5.47 13.30
CA ASP A 85 7.27 -4.37 13.61
C ASP A 85 6.62 -2.99 13.50
N LEU A 86 5.41 -2.90 12.95
CA LEU A 86 4.66 -1.64 12.87
C LEU A 86 4.49 -0.92 14.22
N PRO A 87 4.09 -1.58 15.34
CA PRO A 87 3.97 -0.89 16.62
C PRO A 87 5.30 -0.32 17.12
N PHE A 88 6.40 -1.04 16.87
CA PHE A 88 7.74 -0.57 17.19
C PHE A 88 8.09 0.71 16.39
N LEU A 89 7.83 0.71 15.07
CA LEU A 89 8.14 1.87 14.21
C LEU A 89 7.31 3.10 14.54
N ILE A 90 6.02 2.93 14.86
CA ILE A 90 5.14 4.04 15.26
C ILE A 90 5.64 4.64 16.58
N THR A 91 5.93 3.78 17.58
CA THR A 91 6.42 4.21 18.89
C THR A 91 7.74 4.98 18.79
N GLU A 92 8.73 4.42 18.08
CA GLU A 92 10.04 5.07 17.93
C GLU A 92 9.98 6.31 17.03
N GLY A 93 9.13 6.28 16.02
CA GLY A 93 8.90 7.43 15.15
C GLY A 93 8.29 8.61 15.89
N TYR A 94 7.29 8.37 16.75
CA TYR A 94 6.69 9.38 17.60
C TYR A 94 7.74 10.02 18.54
N LYS A 95 8.55 9.19 19.22
CA LYS A 95 9.62 9.68 20.13
C LYS A 95 10.67 10.54 19.44
N LYS A 96 11.01 10.23 18.19
CA LYS A 96 12.16 10.85 17.49
C LYS A 96 11.77 12.02 16.58
N GLY A 97 10.48 12.23 16.28
CA GLY A 97 9.99 13.37 15.50
C GLY A 97 10.53 13.49 14.05
N LYS A 98 11.31 12.52 13.56
CA LYS A 98 12.05 12.59 12.28
C LYS A 98 11.58 11.53 11.28
N VAL A 99 10.33 11.63 10.84
CA VAL A 99 9.69 10.51 10.10
C VAL A 99 9.09 10.90 8.75
N LYS A 100 9.32 12.15 8.32
CA LYS A 100 8.65 12.75 7.16
C LYS A 100 9.00 12.14 5.80
N ALA A 101 10.13 11.45 5.67
CA ALA A 101 10.66 10.98 4.39
C ALA A 101 10.73 9.45 4.22
N ILE A 102 10.39 8.67 5.25
CA ILE A 102 10.57 7.22 5.22
C ILE A 102 9.33 6.58 4.59
N LYS A 103 9.50 5.97 3.41
CA LYS A 103 8.47 5.10 2.81
C LYS A 103 8.69 3.66 3.26
N ILE A 104 7.63 3.04 3.75
CA ILE A 104 7.61 1.64 4.14
C ILE A 104 6.53 0.90 3.35
N ALA A 105 6.78 -0.35 3.01
CA ALA A 105 5.80 -1.32 2.54
C ALA A 105 5.70 -2.41 3.61
N LEU A 106 4.49 -2.62 4.14
CA LEU A 106 4.29 -3.64 5.17
C LEU A 106 4.28 -5.02 4.52
N SER A 107 4.93 -6.00 5.15
CA SER A 107 4.99 -7.37 4.69
C SER A 107 4.30 -8.34 5.64
N VAL A 108 3.64 -9.34 5.05
CA VAL A 108 3.04 -10.46 5.76
C VAL A 108 3.44 -11.75 5.06
N THR A 109 3.90 -12.73 5.83
CA THR A 109 4.16 -14.08 5.31
C THR A 109 2.87 -14.90 5.40
N TYR A 110 2.37 -15.36 4.26
CA TYR A 110 1.16 -16.17 4.16
C TYR A 110 1.41 -17.40 3.28
N LYS A 111 1.17 -18.60 3.83
CA LYS A 111 1.42 -19.89 3.14
C LYS A 111 2.83 -20.01 2.53
N GLY A 112 3.83 -19.47 3.22
CA GLY A 112 5.23 -19.46 2.75
C GLY A 112 5.57 -18.37 1.73
N ASN A 113 4.60 -17.55 1.29
CA ASN A 113 4.83 -16.43 0.39
C ASN A 113 4.83 -15.10 1.15
N THR A 114 5.78 -14.22 0.86
CA THR A 114 5.80 -12.84 1.38
C THR A 114 4.94 -11.96 0.50
N ILE A 115 3.93 -11.35 1.09
CA ILE A 115 3.01 -10.42 0.43
C ILE A 115 3.38 -9.02 0.89
N LEU A 116 3.51 -8.10 -0.06
CA LEU A 116 3.87 -6.71 0.18
C LEU A 116 2.64 -5.82 0.02
N GLY A 117 2.37 -5.02 1.03
CA GLY A 117 1.41 -3.93 1.00
C GLY A 117 1.88 -2.77 0.12
N GLN A 118 0.97 -1.82 -0.11
CA GLN A 118 1.31 -0.57 -0.78
C GLN A 118 2.30 0.24 0.07
N ALA A 119 3.14 1.03 -0.60
CA ALA A 119 4.08 1.90 0.07
C ALA A 119 3.34 3.07 0.74
N ILE A 120 3.52 3.23 2.05
CA ILE A 120 2.98 4.32 2.86
C ILE A 120 4.14 5.10 3.49
N LYS A 121 3.97 6.41 3.72
CA LYS A 121 4.98 7.17 4.47
C LYS A 121 4.76 6.87 5.95
N LEU A 122 5.84 6.55 6.66
CA LEU A 122 5.75 6.24 8.08
C LEU A 122 5.21 7.44 8.90
N LYS A 123 5.40 8.68 8.45
CA LYS A 123 4.74 9.85 9.08
C LYS A 123 3.20 9.79 9.03
N ASP A 124 2.64 9.23 7.96
CA ASP A 124 1.20 9.04 7.73
C ASP A 124 0.69 7.78 8.49
N LEU A 125 1.49 7.23 9.39
CA LEU A 125 1.06 6.23 10.39
C LEU A 125 1.24 6.72 11.82
N ILE A 126 2.08 7.74 12.00
CA ILE A 126 2.40 8.31 13.30
C ILE A 126 1.42 9.40 13.66
N GLN A 127 1.05 10.24 12.70
CA GLN A 127 -0.01 11.23 12.88
C GLN A 127 -1.32 10.55 13.28
N GLU A 128 -1.60 9.40 12.68
CA GLU A 128 -2.78 8.57 12.86
C GLU A 128 -2.58 7.52 13.97
N GLY A 129 -1.41 7.46 14.61
CA GLY A 129 -1.08 6.45 15.61
C GLY A 129 -1.98 6.48 16.86
N SER A 130 -2.67 7.59 17.10
CA SER A 130 -3.68 7.72 18.17
C SER A 130 -5.00 6.99 17.84
N ILE A 131 -5.29 6.78 16.54
CA ILE A 131 -6.51 6.12 16.08
C ILE A 131 -6.27 4.70 15.55
N ILE A 132 -5.06 4.41 15.04
CA ILE A 132 -4.69 3.07 14.56
C ILE A 132 -4.54 2.11 15.75
N VAL A 133 -5.28 1.01 15.73
CA VAL A 133 -5.19 -0.06 16.74
C VAL A 133 -4.16 -1.11 16.30
N ILE A 134 -3.02 -1.17 16.99
CA ILE A 134 -1.86 -1.98 16.58
C ILE A 134 -1.71 -3.29 17.40
N ASN A 135 -2.41 -3.40 18.54
CA ASN A 135 -2.19 -4.46 19.54
C ASN A 135 -3.00 -5.74 19.32
N SER A 136 -3.16 -6.21 18.08
CA SER A 136 -3.92 -7.44 17.88
C SER A 136 -3.39 -8.32 16.74
N PRO A 137 -3.37 -9.66 16.92
CA PRO A 137 -2.81 -10.59 15.95
C PRO A 137 -3.52 -10.45 14.60
N LEU A 138 -2.78 -10.60 13.51
CA LEU A 138 -3.31 -10.57 12.13
C LEU A 138 -4.57 -11.43 12.00
N SER A 139 -5.73 -10.80 12.06
CA SER A 139 -6.99 -11.45 11.78
C SER A 139 -7.26 -11.32 10.30
N TYR A 140 -7.49 -12.48 9.69
CA TYR A 140 -8.25 -12.55 8.45
C TYR A 140 -9.51 -11.71 8.59
N PHE A 141 -9.76 -10.83 7.63
CA PHE A 141 -10.98 -10.08 7.59
C PHE A 141 -11.76 -10.37 6.31
N ASP A 142 -12.95 -10.93 6.49
CA ASP A 142 -14.01 -10.86 5.51
C ASP A 142 -14.86 -9.63 5.79
N GLN A 143 -15.30 -8.97 4.71
CA GLN A 143 -16.29 -7.91 4.79
C GLN A 143 -17.52 -8.39 5.57
N LYS A 144 -17.94 -7.58 6.54
CA LYS A 144 -19.14 -7.83 7.35
C LYS A 144 -20.11 -6.69 7.16
N VAL A 145 -21.38 -7.04 6.92
CA VAL A 145 -22.47 -6.08 6.80
C VAL A 145 -23.31 -6.14 8.07
N PHE A 146 -23.61 -4.98 8.64
CA PHE A 146 -24.40 -4.82 9.85
C PHE A 146 -25.64 -4.00 9.53
N ASN A 147 -26.80 -4.51 9.93
CA ASN A 147 -28.00 -3.69 10.00
C ASN A 147 -28.04 -3.01 11.38
N TYR A 148 -27.67 -1.72 11.43
CA TYR A 148 -27.56 -1.00 12.69
C TYR A 148 -28.91 -0.69 13.36
N THR A 149 -30.04 -0.98 12.70
CA THR A 149 -31.37 -0.88 13.33
C THR A 149 -31.72 -2.12 14.16
N THR A 150 -31.20 -3.29 13.79
CA THR A 150 -31.47 -4.57 14.47
C THR A 150 -30.26 -5.14 15.19
N GLN A 151 -29.05 -4.71 14.85
CA GLN A 151 -27.78 -5.26 15.33
C GLN A 151 -26.89 -4.19 15.97
N ALA A 152 -27.48 -3.18 16.63
CA ALA A 152 -26.75 -2.06 17.19
C ALA A 152 -25.64 -2.48 18.17
N SER A 153 -25.95 -3.35 19.15
CA SER A 153 -24.98 -3.84 20.14
C SER A 153 -23.85 -4.65 19.50
N VAL A 154 -24.17 -5.46 18.48
CA VAL A 154 -23.16 -6.23 17.74
C VAL A 154 -22.24 -5.27 16.99
N LEU A 155 -22.80 -4.31 16.25
CA LEU A 155 -21.99 -3.29 15.57
C LEU A 155 -21.11 -2.54 16.56
N ASN A 156 -21.63 -2.13 17.72
CA ASN A 156 -20.89 -1.42 18.75
C ASN A 156 -19.64 -2.18 19.21
N ALA A 157 -19.77 -3.48 19.48
CA ALA A 157 -18.63 -4.34 19.82
C ALA A 157 -17.60 -4.40 18.68
N TYR A 158 -18.06 -4.57 17.44
CA TYR A 158 -17.16 -4.61 16.28
C TYR A 158 -16.40 -3.30 16.06
N LEU A 159 -17.04 -2.15 16.24
CA LEU A 159 -16.39 -0.85 16.09
C LEU A 159 -15.25 -0.69 17.10
N ASN A 160 -15.50 -1.00 18.37
CA ASN A 160 -14.50 -0.87 19.42
C ASN A 160 -13.31 -1.81 19.25
N GLU A 161 -13.53 -3.03 18.73
CA GLU A 161 -12.48 -4.03 18.58
C GLU A 161 -11.69 -3.93 17.27
N ASN A 162 -12.29 -3.40 16.19
CA ASN A 162 -11.77 -3.60 14.84
C ASN A 162 -11.55 -2.32 14.02
N LEU A 163 -12.16 -1.18 14.37
CA LEU A 163 -12.05 0.02 13.54
C LEU A 163 -10.60 0.53 13.51
N PHE A 164 -10.14 0.97 12.33
CA PHE A 164 -8.75 1.41 12.06
C PHE A 164 -7.67 0.38 12.33
N ARG A 165 -8.04 -0.89 12.53
CA ARG A 165 -7.09 -1.98 12.68
C ARG A 165 -6.43 -2.28 11.33
N PRO A 166 -5.10 -2.42 11.28
CA PRO A 166 -4.42 -2.87 10.09
C PRO A 166 -4.79 -4.32 9.76
N ILE A 167 -5.06 -4.61 8.49
CA ILE A 167 -5.47 -5.94 8.03
C ILE A 167 -4.78 -6.36 6.74
N PHE A 168 -4.78 -7.67 6.52
CA PHE A 168 -4.42 -8.27 5.25
C PHE A 168 -5.66 -8.89 4.58
N ASN A 169 -6.07 -8.34 3.43
CA ASN A 169 -7.16 -8.88 2.64
C ASN A 169 -6.63 -10.00 1.73
N LYS A 170 -7.01 -11.24 2.03
CA LYS A 170 -6.59 -12.43 1.28
C LYS A 170 -7.14 -12.48 -0.15
N LYS A 171 -8.37 -11.99 -0.38
CA LYS A 171 -9.03 -12.09 -1.69
C LYS A 171 -8.39 -11.16 -2.70
N GLU A 172 -8.10 -9.94 -2.26
CA GLU A 172 -7.55 -8.88 -3.12
C GLU A 172 -6.03 -8.71 -2.95
N ASN A 173 -5.41 -9.53 -2.10
CA ASN A 173 -3.96 -9.56 -1.88
C ASN A 173 -3.34 -8.20 -1.51
N PHE A 174 -4.05 -7.40 -0.70
CA PHE A 174 -3.56 -6.09 -0.27
C PHE A 174 -3.53 -5.95 1.25
N PHE A 175 -2.65 -5.07 1.71
CA PHE A 175 -2.58 -4.60 3.08
C PHE A 175 -3.32 -3.27 3.20
N GLY A 176 -4.10 -3.11 4.27
CA GLY A 176 -4.98 -1.97 4.44
C GLY A 176 -5.44 -1.75 5.87
N TYR A 177 -6.47 -0.93 6.03
CA TYR A 177 -7.09 -0.65 7.32
C TYR A 177 -8.58 -0.97 7.26
N LEU A 178 -9.13 -1.41 8.39
CA LEU A 178 -10.57 -1.55 8.54
C LEU A 178 -11.23 -0.20 8.73
N GLY A 179 -12.22 0.05 7.90
CA GLY A 179 -13.09 1.21 8.01
C GLY A 179 -14.54 0.84 7.74
N LEU A 180 -15.42 1.83 7.88
CA LEU A 180 -16.81 1.70 7.51
C LEU A 180 -17.06 2.16 6.07
N ASP A 181 -17.97 1.47 5.41
CA ASP A 181 -18.49 1.80 4.10
C ASP A 181 -20.01 1.68 4.07
N PHE A 182 -20.65 2.58 3.33
CA PHE A 182 -22.10 2.64 3.27
C PHE A 182 -22.61 1.61 2.27
N VAL A 183 -23.55 0.77 2.70
CA VAL A 183 -24.18 -0.20 1.79
C VAL A 183 -25.52 0.33 1.30
N LYS A 184 -26.41 0.63 2.25
CA LYS A 184 -27.75 1.15 2.01
C LYS A 184 -28.28 1.76 3.29
N ARG A 185 -29.35 2.55 3.20
CA ARG A 185 -30.00 3.12 4.38
C ARG A 185 -30.35 2.01 5.39
N GLY A 186 -29.95 2.19 6.65
CA GLY A 186 -30.12 1.18 7.70
C GLY A 186 -29.02 0.12 7.76
N SER A 187 -28.00 0.16 6.89
CA SER A 187 -26.91 -0.82 6.90
C SER A 187 -25.54 -0.23 6.55
N VAL A 188 -24.53 -0.66 7.31
CA VAL A 188 -23.12 -0.31 7.07
C VAL A 188 -22.31 -1.59 6.89
N SER A 189 -21.19 -1.51 6.20
CA SER A 189 -20.24 -2.60 6.12
C SER A 189 -18.90 -2.20 6.71
N LEU A 190 -18.29 -3.12 7.45
CA LEU A 190 -16.90 -3.05 7.83
C LEU A 190 -16.10 -3.69 6.69
N ARG A 191 -15.18 -2.94 6.07
CA ARG A 191 -14.37 -3.38 4.91
C ARG A 191 -12.92 -2.92 5.04
N GLY A 192 -12.05 -3.55 4.24
CA GLY A 192 -10.68 -3.11 4.08
C GLY A 192 -10.52 -2.00 3.05
N PHE A 193 -9.67 -1.02 3.35
CA PHE A 193 -9.25 0.06 2.48
C PHE A 193 -7.73 0.05 2.32
N THR A 194 -7.23 0.45 1.15
CA THR A 194 -5.80 0.33 0.81
C THR A 194 -4.91 1.35 1.52
N ASN A 195 -5.47 2.47 1.96
CA ASN A 195 -4.74 3.54 2.63
C ASN A 195 -5.59 4.18 3.74
N ILE A 196 -4.90 4.79 4.72
CA ILE A 196 -5.54 5.34 5.91
C ILE A 196 -6.43 6.55 5.60
N ALA A 197 -6.04 7.41 4.66
CA ALA A 197 -6.84 8.58 4.27
C ALA A 197 -8.23 8.17 3.74
N GLN A 198 -8.27 7.25 2.78
CA GLN A 198 -9.52 6.68 2.27
C GLN A 198 -10.33 5.98 3.38
N THR A 199 -9.64 5.34 4.32
CA THR A 199 -10.29 4.70 5.48
C THR A 199 -10.99 5.75 6.35
N LEU A 200 -10.32 6.87 6.64
CA LEU A 200 -10.84 7.97 7.45
C LEU A 200 -12.03 8.62 6.76
N ASP A 201 -11.90 9.00 5.48
CA ASP A 201 -12.96 9.66 4.71
C ASP A 201 -14.25 8.82 4.67
N SER A 202 -14.12 7.55 4.27
CA SER A 202 -15.24 6.63 4.16
C SER A 202 -15.87 6.35 5.53
N THR A 203 -15.03 6.21 6.56
CA THR A 203 -15.50 5.91 7.92
C THR A 203 -16.22 7.10 8.53
N LEU A 204 -15.66 8.31 8.41
CA LEU A 204 -16.27 9.54 8.93
C LEU A 204 -17.65 9.78 8.33
N TYR A 205 -17.76 9.66 6.99
CA TYR A 205 -19.05 9.75 6.30
C TYR A 205 -20.08 8.76 6.85
N CYS A 206 -19.68 7.51 7.07
CA CYS A 206 -20.56 6.48 7.64
C CYS A 206 -20.93 6.77 9.10
N LEU A 207 -19.99 7.24 9.90
CA LEU A 207 -20.22 7.59 11.31
C LEU A 207 -21.19 8.76 11.43
N ASP A 208 -21.08 9.79 10.59
CA ASP A 208 -22.04 10.90 10.57
C ASP A 208 -23.45 10.43 10.21
N SER A 209 -23.56 9.54 9.23
CA SER A 209 -24.85 8.93 8.88
C SER A 209 -25.43 8.09 10.03
N LEU A 210 -24.59 7.32 10.73
CA LEU A 210 -24.97 6.56 11.92
C LEU A 210 -25.41 7.49 13.06
N ARG A 211 -24.67 8.57 13.31
CA ARG A 211 -24.95 9.56 14.36
C ARG A 211 -26.37 10.14 14.25
N GLN A 212 -26.82 10.38 13.02
CA GLN A 212 -28.14 10.91 12.73
C GLN A 212 -29.27 9.87 12.82
N SER A 213 -28.97 8.59 12.60
CA SER A 213 -29.98 7.54 12.38
C SER A 213 -30.08 6.48 13.47
N VAL A 214 -29.04 6.30 14.29
CA VAL A 214 -29.00 5.34 15.40
C VAL A 214 -29.80 5.87 16.60
N LYS A 215 -30.69 5.01 17.13
CA LYS A 215 -31.44 5.26 18.37
C LYS A 215 -30.77 4.68 19.62
N ASP A 216 -29.93 3.67 19.43
CA ASP A 216 -29.20 3.02 20.51
C ASP A 216 -28.18 3.98 21.14
N LYS A 217 -28.28 4.18 22.47
CA LYS A 217 -27.48 5.18 23.17
C LYS A 217 -26.00 4.82 23.25
N GLU A 218 -25.69 3.54 23.42
CA GLU A 218 -24.29 3.08 23.54
C GLU A 218 -23.57 3.18 22.19
N LEU A 219 -24.19 2.68 21.13
CA LEU A 219 -23.65 2.80 19.78
C LEU A 219 -23.50 4.28 19.39
N LYS A 220 -24.46 5.14 19.74
CA LYS A 220 -24.36 6.57 19.48
C LYS A 220 -23.17 7.22 20.20
N ALA A 221 -22.94 6.88 21.47
CA ALA A 221 -21.79 7.36 22.22
C ALA A 221 -20.45 6.90 21.60
N THR A 222 -20.37 5.64 21.17
CA THR A 222 -19.20 5.11 20.46
C THR A 222 -18.97 5.84 19.14
N VAL A 223 -20.03 6.09 18.37
CA VAL A 223 -19.97 6.85 17.11
C VAL A 223 -19.46 8.27 17.36
N ASP A 224 -20.03 8.99 18.33
CA ASP A 224 -19.59 10.34 18.71
C ASP A 224 -18.11 10.35 19.14
N MET A 225 -17.67 9.36 19.93
CA MET A 225 -16.27 9.21 20.33
C MET A 225 -15.35 9.07 19.11
N PHE A 226 -15.69 8.23 18.13
CA PHE A 226 -14.86 8.04 16.94
C PHE A 226 -14.85 9.26 16.02
N ILE A 227 -15.98 9.95 15.84
CA ILE A 227 -16.04 11.20 15.07
C ILE A 227 -15.10 12.24 15.69
N ASN A 228 -15.18 12.44 17.01
CA ASN A 228 -14.29 13.37 17.71
C ASN A 228 -12.82 12.99 17.55
N LYS A 229 -12.48 11.69 17.67
CA LYS A 229 -11.11 11.22 17.44
C LYS A 229 -10.62 11.52 16.03
N ILE A 230 -11.45 11.34 15.00
CA ILE A 230 -11.09 11.62 13.60
C ILE A 230 -10.90 13.12 13.40
N ASN A 231 -11.84 13.96 13.86
CA ASN A 231 -11.76 15.41 13.67
C ASN A 231 -10.52 16.01 14.36
N MET A 232 -10.12 15.48 15.53
CA MET A 232 -8.87 15.90 16.19
C MET A 232 -7.60 15.59 15.38
N LEU A 233 -7.67 14.75 14.35
CA LEU A 233 -6.55 14.47 13.44
C LEU A 233 -6.46 15.45 12.28
N GLU A 234 -7.60 15.98 11.82
CA GLU A 234 -7.68 16.94 10.70
C GLU A 234 -7.21 18.34 11.10
N ASP A 235 -7.31 18.68 12.39
CA ASP A 235 -6.88 19.97 12.95
C ASP A 235 -5.35 20.10 13.16
N PHE A 236 -4.54 19.12 12.73
CA PHE A 236 -3.06 19.08 12.86
C PHE A 236 -2.31 19.11 11.52
#